data_AF-A0A1V4RCU2-F1
#
_entry.id   AF-A0A1V4RCU2-F1
#
_cell.length_a   1.000
_cell.length_b   1.000
_cell.length_c   1.000
_cell.angle_alpha   90.00
_cell.angle_beta   90.00
_cell.angle_gamma   90.00
#
_symmetry.space_group_name_H-M   'P 1'
#
loop_
_entity.id
_entity.type
_entity.pdbx_description
1 polymer ?
#
loop_
_entity_poly.entity_id
_entity_poly.type
_entity_poly.pdbx_seq_one_letter_code
_entity_poly.pdbx_strand_id
1 'polypeptide(L)'
;MTIFTVIAVIAASWSGVFSFDSPATDAAGIPVIPGTVNLNEPGVPLYPVKTVYVPVPPEVEVHLDYTATRSAVSAASERIVIPRAGVLTGSGLEAHEIPVEPVDYPVETVELEGVFPLAGTQVAVVNIYPFTETGFVQSVAVTLSWESSSVGTRIPENHLLSGFAQGDVYWPASRQRAVSPFWGKPWARIAIRETGAYEVTCSELEAAGCSVSGSPISGISLFSGPGTQFDQLPETEHSLAPVPVLVDDVNGDGVFNGEDRVRFLAGALNRFEYSGGSLRWLYHRYASHRVYWLTWGSGLGARMQSEAGAPDGSPQWGSTIEYTAHLEDGGFWLPRYELRTGWFWKKVNSGESTSVPLNLQDVAG
;
A
#
# COMPACT_ATOMS: atom_id res chain seq x y z
N MET A 1 18.28 27.68 18.22
CA MET A 1 17.19 28.21 17.38
C MET A 1 17.79 28.43 15.99
N THR A 2 17.76 27.41 15.15
CA THR A 2 18.37 27.44 13.81
C THR A 2 17.30 27.96 12.87
N ILE A 3 17.51 29.16 12.33
CA ILE A 3 16.62 29.76 11.33
C ILE A 3 16.89 29.04 10.01
N PHE A 4 16.01 28.13 9.61
CA PHE A 4 16.02 27.59 8.25
C PHE A 4 15.39 28.64 7.34
N THR A 5 16.22 29.30 6.52
CA THR A 5 15.74 30.15 5.43
C THR A 5 15.09 29.22 4.39
N VAL A 6 13.76 29.20 4.33
CA VAL A 6 13.01 28.48 3.29
C VAL A 6 13.12 29.31 2.01
N ILE A 7 13.94 28.86 1.07
CA ILE A 7 13.97 29.42 -0.28
C ILE A 7 12.79 28.81 -1.05
N ALA A 8 11.82 29.66 -1.37
CA ALA A 8 10.69 29.36 -2.23
C ALA A 8 11.15 29.32 -3.69
N VAL A 9 10.87 28.22 -4.41
CA VAL A 9 11.19 28.08 -5.84
C VAL A 9 9.90 27.89 -6.64
N ILE A 10 9.75 28.68 -7.71
CA ILE A 10 8.73 28.45 -8.73
C ILE A 10 9.43 27.78 -9.90
N ALA A 11 9.18 26.49 -10.08
CA ALA A 11 9.62 25.75 -11.26
C ALA A 11 8.39 25.40 -12.09
N ALA A 12 8.38 25.79 -13.37
CA ALA A 12 7.34 25.43 -14.34
C ALA A 12 7.71 24.19 -15.18
N SER A 13 8.93 23.70 -15.01
CA SER A 13 9.45 22.56 -15.74
C SER A 13 10.61 21.92 -15.00
N TRP A 14 10.86 20.66 -15.31
CA TRP A 14 12.08 19.94 -14.97
C TRP A 14 12.69 19.36 -16.26
N SER A 15 14.01 19.33 -16.35
CA SER A 15 14.71 18.71 -17.46
C SER A 15 15.88 17.87 -16.96
N GLY A 16 16.05 16.67 -17.54
CA GLY A 16 17.15 15.77 -17.24
C GLY A 16 17.72 15.14 -18.50
N VAL A 17 19.02 14.89 -18.52
CA VAL A 17 19.68 14.15 -19.60
C VAL A 17 20.21 12.84 -19.03
N PHE A 18 19.80 11.74 -19.66
CA PHE A 18 20.18 10.39 -19.29
C PHE A 18 21.07 9.83 -20.38
N SER A 19 22.21 9.27 -19.98
CA SER A 19 23.13 8.57 -20.88
C SER A 19 23.18 7.11 -20.50
N PHE A 20 23.26 6.26 -21.50
CA PHE A 20 23.22 4.82 -21.35
C PHE A 20 24.44 4.21 -22.02
N ASP A 21 25.05 3.26 -21.34
CA ASP A 21 26.06 2.40 -21.94
C ASP A 21 25.42 1.47 -22.96
N SER A 22 26.20 1.01 -23.94
CA SER A 22 25.73 0.04 -24.93
C SER A 22 25.15 -1.20 -24.24
N PRO A 23 24.03 -1.75 -24.74
CA PRO A 23 23.42 -2.93 -24.15
C PRO A 23 24.36 -4.13 -24.24
N ALA A 24 24.48 -4.85 -23.14
CA ALA A 24 25.02 -6.20 -23.11
C ALA A 24 23.87 -7.21 -23.10
N THR A 25 24.16 -8.49 -23.32
CA THR A 25 23.21 -9.58 -23.09
C THR A 25 23.70 -10.44 -21.94
N ASP A 26 22.79 -10.86 -21.06
CA ASP A 26 23.10 -11.84 -20.04
C ASP A 26 23.16 -13.28 -20.60
N ALA A 27 23.33 -14.27 -19.73
CA ALA A 27 23.41 -15.68 -20.12
C ALA A 27 22.10 -16.24 -20.72
N ALA A 28 20.97 -15.55 -20.50
CA ALA A 28 19.67 -15.90 -21.06
C ALA A 28 19.36 -15.10 -22.35
N GLY A 29 20.29 -14.27 -22.82
CA GLY A 29 20.09 -13.41 -23.99
C GLY A 29 19.23 -12.17 -23.71
N ILE A 30 18.95 -11.87 -22.44
CA ILE A 30 18.17 -10.70 -22.05
C ILE A 30 19.07 -9.47 -22.12
N PRO A 31 18.62 -8.36 -22.75
CA PRO A 31 19.38 -7.13 -22.76
C PRO A 31 19.54 -6.57 -21.33
N VAL A 32 20.76 -6.11 -21.02
CA VAL A 32 21.11 -5.50 -19.74
C VAL A 32 21.88 -4.21 -20.00
N ILE A 33 21.41 -3.12 -19.39
CA ILE A 33 22.11 -1.83 -19.38
C ILE A 33 22.34 -1.43 -17.91
N PRO A 34 23.56 -1.08 -17.50
CA PRO A 34 23.82 -0.63 -16.13
C PRO A 34 22.88 0.49 -15.69
N GLY A 35 22.30 0.37 -14.49
CA GLY A 35 21.35 1.36 -13.94
C GLY A 35 19.93 1.28 -14.52
N THR A 36 19.60 0.20 -15.21
CA THR A 36 18.23 -0.15 -15.65
C THR A 36 17.79 -1.46 -15.00
N VAL A 37 16.48 -1.72 -15.04
CA VAL A 37 15.86 -3.00 -14.67
C VAL A 37 15.00 -3.49 -15.83
N ASN A 38 14.66 -4.78 -15.89
CA ASN A 38 13.72 -5.28 -16.90
C ASN A 38 12.32 -5.39 -16.30
N LEU A 39 11.30 -4.85 -16.98
CA LEU A 39 9.90 -5.06 -16.60
C LEU A 39 9.52 -6.51 -16.88
N ASN A 40 9.05 -7.22 -15.87
CA ASN A 40 8.76 -8.65 -15.96
C ASN A 40 7.25 -8.92 -16.01
N GLU A 41 6.55 -8.23 -16.92
CA GLU A 41 5.12 -8.45 -17.14
C GLU A 41 4.91 -9.62 -18.11
N PRO A 42 4.19 -10.70 -17.73
CA PRO A 42 4.10 -11.91 -18.53
C PRO A 42 3.64 -11.64 -19.98
N GLY A 43 4.41 -12.16 -20.94
CA GLY A 43 4.18 -12.00 -22.37
C GLY A 43 4.78 -10.72 -22.97
N VAL A 44 5.20 -9.75 -22.16
CA VAL A 44 5.82 -8.49 -22.60
C VAL A 44 7.33 -8.71 -22.85
N PRO A 45 7.95 -8.04 -23.85
CA PRO A 45 9.39 -8.10 -24.03
C PRO A 45 10.16 -7.52 -22.84
N LEU A 46 11.26 -8.16 -22.45
CA LEU A 46 12.10 -7.74 -21.33
C LEU A 46 12.99 -6.56 -21.75
N TYR A 47 12.40 -5.38 -21.90
CA TYR A 47 13.14 -4.16 -22.17
C TYR A 47 13.83 -3.63 -20.90
N PRO A 48 15.09 -3.19 -21.01
CA PRO A 48 15.74 -2.44 -19.95
C PRO A 48 15.06 -1.07 -19.82
N VAL A 49 14.60 -0.76 -18.62
CA VAL A 49 13.92 0.49 -18.26
C VAL A 49 14.66 1.21 -17.14
N LYS A 50 14.74 2.52 -17.23
CA LYS A 50 15.14 3.41 -16.14
C LYS A 50 13.93 4.23 -15.72
N THR A 51 13.45 4.00 -14.51
CA THR A 51 12.36 4.78 -13.92
C THR A 51 12.91 6.01 -13.22
N VAL A 52 12.25 7.14 -13.45
CA VAL A 52 12.64 8.46 -13.00
C VAL A 52 11.47 9.08 -12.23
N TYR A 53 11.74 9.56 -11.02
CA TYR A 53 10.74 10.15 -10.13
C TYR A 53 10.97 11.66 -10.05
N VAL A 54 10.04 12.47 -10.54
CA VAL A 54 10.14 13.94 -10.52
C VAL A 54 9.04 14.50 -9.63
N PRO A 55 9.34 15.17 -8.49
CA PRO A 55 8.32 15.84 -7.72
C PRO A 55 7.66 16.93 -8.55
N VAL A 56 6.33 16.99 -8.51
CA VAL A 56 5.53 17.96 -9.24
C VAL A 56 4.54 18.65 -8.30
N PRO A 57 4.05 19.84 -8.66
CA PRO A 57 2.96 20.49 -7.94
C PRO A 57 1.74 19.58 -7.75
N PRO A 58 0.91 19.81 -6.71
CA PRO A 58 -0.38 19.16 -6.60
C PRO A 58 -1.33 19.63 -7.72
N GLU A 59 -2.19 18.72 -8.17
CA GLU A 59 -3.32 19.01 -9.06
C GLU A 59 -2.93 19.67 -10.41
N VAL A 60 -1.74 19.36 -10.92
CA VAL A 60 -1.30 19.82 -12.25
C VAL A 60 -1.36 18.71 -13.29
N GLU A 61 -1.64 19.09 -14.52
CA GLU A 61 -1.36 18.28 -15.69
C GLU A 61 0.12 18.39 -16.04
N VAL A 62 0.77 17.23 -16.22
CA VAL A 62 2.20 17.14 -16.55
C VAL A 62 2.32 16.77 -18.01
N HIS A 63 3.02 17.62 -18.78
CA HIS A 63 3.34 17.35 -20.18
C HIS A 63 4.77 16.81 -20.28
N LEU A 64 4.92 15.70 -20.98
CA LEU A 64 6.20 15.05 -21.26
C LEU A 64 6.66 15.38 -22.69
N ASP A 65 7.87 15.89 -22.81
CA ASP A 65 8.61 16.04 -24.06
C ASP A 65 9.97 15.34 -23.94
N TYR A 66 10.48 14.80 -25.05
CA TYR A 66 11.83 14.25 -25.06
C TYR A 66 12.52 14.35 -26.42
N THR A 67 13.86 14.29 -26.37
CA THR A 67 14.70 14.09 -27.55
C THR A 67 15.67 12.95 -27.28
N ALA A 68 15.92 12.11 -28.29
CA ALA A 68 16.77 10.94 -28.15
C ALA A 68 17.87 10.92 -29.22
N THR A 69 19.10 10.63 -28.80
CA THR A 69 20.25 10.44 -29.69
C THR A 69 20.44 8.94 -29.91
N ARG A 70 20.13 8.47 -31.11
CA ARG A 70 20.28 7.07 -31.51
C ARG A 70 21.74 6.76 -31.84
N SER A 71 22.22 5.61 -31.38
CA SER A 71 23.56 5.17 -31.74
C SER A 71 23.57 4.66 -33.18
N ALA A 72 24.63 4.99 -33.93
CA ALA A 72 24.85 4.49 -35.29
C ALA A 72 25.34 3.03 -35.32
N VAL A 73 25.34 2.32 -34.18
CA VAL A 73 25.68 0.89 -34.09
C VAL A 73 24.65 0.08 -34.87
N SER A 74 24.99 -0.05 -36.15
CA SER A 74 24.52 -0.89 -37.22
C SER A 74 23.19 -1.61 -37.00
N ALA A 75 22.22 -1.18 -37.80
CA ALA A 75 21.20 -1.99 -38.44
C ALA A 75 21.79 -3.20 -39.23
N ALA A 76 22.59 -4.05 -38.59
CA ALA A 76 22.97 -5.35 -39.11
C ALA A 76 21.83 -6.33 -38.83
N SER A 77 20.73 -6.14 -39.55
CA SER A 77 19.92 -7.14 -40.26
C SER A 77 19.56 -8.49 -39.63
N GLU A 78 19.65 -8.69 -38.32
CA GLU A 78 18.90 -9.72 -37.63
C GLU A 78 17.94 -9.01 -36.68
N ARG A 79 16.62 -9.26 -36.82
CA ARG A 79 15.64 -8.82 -35.84
C ARG A 79 16.11 -9.34 -34.49
N ILE A 80 16.58 -8.45 -33.62
CA ILE A 80 16.94 -8.82 -32.25
C ILE A 80 15.64 -9.29 -31.60
N VAL A 81 15.52 -10.60 -31.40
CA VAL A 81 14.39 -11.18 -30.69
C VAL A 81 14.65 -10.96 -29.21
N ILE A 82 13.95 -9.99 -28.64
CA ILE A 82 14.04 -9.70 -27.21
C ILE A 82 13.25 -10.80 -26.48
N PRO A 83 13.87 -11.52 -25.52
CA PRO A 83 13.16 -12.50 -24.73
C PRO A 83 11.95 -11.86 -24.04
N ARG A 84 10.85 -12.60 -23.99
CA ARG A 84 9.62 -12.16 -23.33
C ARG A 84 9.55 -12.78 -21.94
N ALA A 85 9.01 -12.03 -21.01
CA ALA A 85 8.73 -12.52 -19.67
C ALA A 85 7.79 -13.72 -19.75
N GLY A 86 8.15 -14.84 -19.14
CA GLY A 86 7.22 -15.94 -18.93
C GLY A 86 6.30 -15.66 -17.74
N VAL A 87 5.30 -16.51 -17.56
CA VAL A 87 4.62 -16.62 -16.28
C VAL A 87 5.33 -17.74 -15.54
N LEU A 88 5.79 -17.48 -14.34
CA LEU A 88 6.26 -18.60 -13.54
C LEU A 88 5.01 -19.41 -13.10
N THR A 89 5.11 -20.73 -13.04
CA THR A 89 4.10 -21.66 -12.50
C THR A 89 4.70 -22.46 -11.33
N GLY A 90 3.98 -23.43 -10.78
CA GLY A 90 4.45 -24.26 -9.66
C GLY A 90 4.48 -23.56 -8.31
N SER A 91 5.03 -24.26 -7.30
CA SER A 91 5.15 -23.78 -5.92
C SER A 91 6.53 -24.08 -5.34
N GLY A 92 7.06 -23.20 -4.48
CA GLY A 92 8.34 -23.42 -3.80
C GLY A 92 9.50 -23.68 -4.75
N LEU A 93 10.19 -24.82 -4.60
CA LEU A 93 11.33 -25.21 -5.45
C LEU A 93 10.93 -25.79 -6.81
N GLU A 94 9.65 -26.11 -6.99
CA GLU A 94 9.12 -26.64 -8.25
C GLU A 94 8.64 -25.51 -9.17
N ALA A 95 8.82 -24.25 -8.74
CA ALA A 95 8.48 -23.10 -9.55
C ALA A 95 9.41 -23.02 -10.77
N HIS A 96 8.81 -22.95 -11.94
CA HIS A 96 9.52 -22.84 -13.21
C HIS A 96 8.82 -21.81 -14.07
N GLU A 97 9.58 -21.18 -14.95
CA GLU A 97 9.04 -20.23 -15.92
C GLU A 97 8.42 -20.99 -17.08
N ILE A 98 7.17 -20.69 -17.41
CA ILE A 98 6.56 -21.16 -18.65
C ILE A 98 6.39 -19.98 -19.61
N PRO A 99 6.65 -20.19 -20.91
CA PRO A 99 6.34 -19.21 -21.93
C PRO A 99 4.85 -18.85 -21.92
N VAL A 100 4.55 -17.58 -22.14
CA VAL A 100 3.18 -17.06 -22.27
C VAL A 100 2.98 -16.58 -23.70
N GLU A 101 1.72 -16.56 -24.14
CA GLU A 101 1.32 -15.89 -25.37
C GLU A 101 1.90 -14.47 -25.40
N PRO A 102 2.60 -14.07 -26.48
CA PRO A 102 3.11 -12.73 -26.63
C PRO A 102 2.00 -11.68 -26.49
N VAL A 103 2.24 -10.69 -25.64
CA VAL A 103 1.40 -9.49 -25.57
C VAL A 103 2.03 -8.43 -26.48
N ASP A 104 1.25 -7.87 -27.39
CA ASP A 104 1.69 -6.72 -28.18
C ASP A 104 1.72 -5.50 -27.26
N TYR A 105 2.91 -4.98 -27.02
CA TYR A 105 3.16 -3.90 -26.07
C TYR A 105 4.11 -2.91 -26.74
N PRO A 106 3.58 -1.96 -27.52
CA PRO A 106 4.41 -0.97 -28.19
C PRO A 106 4.99 -0.03 -27.13
N VAL A 107 6.30 -0.12 -26.93
CA VAL A 107 7.01 0.72 -25.95
C VAL A 107 7.62 1.92 -26.67
N GLU A 108 7.28 3.11 -26.20
CA GLU A 108 7.98 4.32 -26.61
C GLU A 108 9.32 4.46 -25.89
N THR A 109 10.24 5.26 -26.44
CA THR A 109 11.55 5.47 -25.78
C THR A 109 11.39 6.14 -24.40
N VAL A 110 10.35 6.96 -24.21
CA VAL A 110 10.03 7.60 -22.93
C VAL A 110 8.53 7.62 -22.75
N GLU A 111 8.06 7.20 -21.58
CA GLU A 111 6.65 7.14 -21.23
C GLU A 111 6.40 7.80 -19.88
N LEU A 112 5.35 8.62 -19.79
CA LEU A 112 4.83 9.12 -18.52
C LEU A 112 3.84 8.10 -17.98
N GLU A 113 4.23 7.36 -16.95
CA GLU A 113 3.38 6.36 -16.31
C GLU A 113 2.20 7.03 -15.58
N GLY A 114 2.45 8.20 -15.00
CA GLY A 114 1.44 9.01 -14.33
C GLY A 114 2.04 9.90 -13.24
N VAL A 115 1.15 10.53 -12.49
CA VAL A 115 1.47 11.33 -11.31
C VAL A 115 0.85 10.66 -10.09
N PHE A 116 1.68 10.32 -9.10
CA PHE A 116 1.28 9.54 -7.93
C PHE A 116 1.62 10.25 -6.63
N PRO A 117 0.82 10.07 -5.57
CA PRO A 117 1.18 10.51 -4.23
C PRO A 117 2.34 9.66 -3.70
N LEU A 118 3.47 10.28 -3.40
CA LEU A 118 4.65 9.62 -2.85
C LEU A 118 5.38 10.53 -1.87
N ALA A 119 5.79 9.97 -0.72
CA ALA A 119 6.57 10.68 0.30
C ALA A 119 5.97 12.05 0.72
N GLY A 120 4.64 12.17 0.72
CA GLY A 120 3.94 13.41 1.11
C GLY A 120 3.95 14.53 0.05
N THR A 121 4.14 14.20 -1.23
CA THR A 121 3.97 15.11 -2.40
C THR A 121 3.40 14.34 -3.58
N GLN A 122 3.08 15.03 -4.67
CA GLN A 122 2.87 14.39 -5.98
C GLN A 122 4.21 14.19 -6.69
N VAL A 123 4.36 13.06 -7.37
CA VAL A 123 5.56 12.67 -8.13
C VAL A 123 5.14 12.14 -9.49
N ALA A 124 5.65 12.75 -10.56
CA ALA A 124 5.57 12.20 -11.91
C ALA A 124 6.57 11.05 -12.06
N VAL A 125 6.09 9.92 -12.58
CA VAL A 125 6.90 8.71 -12.83
C VAL A 125 7.11 8.56 -14.32
N VAL A 126 8.36 8.63 -14.74
CA VAL A 126 8.77 8.57 -16.15
C VAL A 126 9.61 7.32 -16.37
N ASN A 127 9.20 6.46 -17.30
CA ASN A 127 9.94 5.29 -17.72
C ASN A 127 10.73 5.62 -18.99
N ILE A 128 12.04 5.37 -18.95
CA ILE A 128 12.94 5.58 -20.10
C ILE A 128 13.45 4.22 -20.56
N TYR A 129 13.15 3.85 -21.80
CA TYR A 129 13.55 2.60 -22.43
C TYR A 129 14.69 2.84 -23.40
N PRO A 130 15.96 2.77 -22.95
CA PRO A 130 17.11 2.99 -23.81
C PRO A 130 17.23 1.97 -24.95
N PHE A 131 16.55 0.83 -24.85
CA PHE A 131 16.60 -0.23 -25.84
C PHE A 131 15.18 -0.75 -26.12
N THR A 132 14.75 -0.63 -27.38
CA THR A 132 13.42 -1.09 -27.86
C THR A 132 13.58 -1.82 -29.19
N GLU A 133 12.48 -2.27 -29.80
CA GLU A 133 12.51 -2.83 -31.17
C GLU A 133 13.00 -1.81 -32.22
N THR A 134 12.88 -0.51 -31.92
CA THR A 134 13.39 0.55 -32.79
C THR A 134 14.91 0.74 -32.69
N GLY A 135 15.55 0.02 -31.76
CA GLY A 135 16.99 0.03 -31.52
C GLY A 135 17.40 0.71 -30.22
N PHE A 136 18.70 0.95 -30.11
CA PHE A 136 19.35 1.53 -28.94
C PHE A 136 19.48 3.06 -29.03
N VAL A 137 19.13 3.76 -27.95
CA VAL A 137 19.39 5.18 -27.76
C VAL A 137 20.48 5.38 -26.71
N GLN A 138 21.52 6.12 -27.08
CA GLN A 138 22.68 6.35 -26.21
C GLN A 138 22.40 7.45 -25.19
N SER A 139 21.55 8.41 -25.55
CA SER A 139 21.16 9.49 -24.65
C SER A 139 19.74 9.95 -24.91
N VAL A 140 19.04 10.30 -23.84
CA VAL A 140 17.68 10.81 -23.84
C VAL A 140 17.63 12.08 -22.98
N ALA A 141 17.23 13.19 -23.56
CA ALA A 141 16.89 14.40 -22.82
C ALA A 141 15.38 14.44 -22.61
N VAL A 142 14.95 14.41 -21.36
CA VAL A 142 13.55 14.43 -20.94
C VAL A 142 13.23 15.81 -20.37
N THR A 143 12.10 16.36 -20.76
CA THR A 143 11.53 17.58 -20.18
C THR A 143 10.12 17.28 -19.71
N LEU A 144 9.84 17.60 -18.45
CA LEU A 144 8.50 17.67 -17.91
C LEU A 144 8.13 19.13 -17.76
N SER A 145 6.94 19.52 -18.20
CA SER A 145 6.41 20.86 -18.02
C SER A 145 5.01 20.82 -17.43
N TRP A 146 4.66 21.88 -16.70
CA TRP A 146 3.37 22.01 -16.04
C TRP A 146 3.06 23.50 -15.81
N GLU A 147 1.77 23.82 -15.76
CA GLU A 147 1.33 25.15 -15.37
C GLU A 147 0.98 25.16 -13.88
N SER A 148 1.75 25.90 -13.08
CA SER A 148 1.44 26.06 -11.65
C SER A 148 1.89 27.41 -11.12
N SER A 149 1.04 28.00 -10.28
CA SER A 149 1.41 29.13 -9.42
C SER A 149 1.88 28.67 -8.03
N SER A 150 1.91 27.36 -7.78
CA SER A 150 2.29 26.84 -6.47
C SER A 150 3.79 26.92 -6.24
N VAL A 151 4.17 27.32 -5.04
CA VAL A 151 5.56 27.50 -4.65
C VAL A 151 6.07 26.22 -4.01
N GLY A 152 7.12 25.65 -4.59
CA GLY A 152 7.80 24.49 -4.04
C GLY A 152 8.81 24.89 -2.96
N THR A 153 9.18 23.92 -2.13
CA THR A 153 10.27 24.06 -1.15
C THR A 153 11.39 23.08 -1.50
N ARG A 154 12.60 23.40 -1.08
CA ARG A 154 13.74 22.49 -1.23
C ARG A 154 13.50 21.18 -0.48
N ILE A 155 13.87 20.05 -1.09
CA ILE A 155 13.85 18.72 -0.47
C ILE A 155 14.89 18.69 0.67
N PRO A 156 14.48 18.42 1.92
CA PRO A 156 15.43 18.24 3.02
C PRO A 156 16.32 17.02 2.81
N GLU A 157 17.57 17.06 3.29
CA GLU A 157 18.52 15.93 3.15
C GLU A 157 17.99 14.63 3.79
N ASN A 158 17.25 14.74 4.90
CA ASN A 158 16.66 13.60 5.61
C ASN A 158 15.24 13.23 5.12
N HIS A 159 14.79 13.78 3.98
CA HIS A 159 13.50 13.46 3.41
C HIS A 159 13.61 12.24 2.49
N LEU A 160 12.60 11.36 2.47
CA LEU A 160 12.62 10.13 1.67
C LEU A 160 12.95 10.37 0.17
N LEU A 161 12.46 11.48 -0.40
CA LEU A 161 12.74 11.88 -1.78
C LEU A 161 14.22 12.17 -2.08
N SER A 162 15.02 12.57 -1.08
CA SER A 162 16.42 12.96 -1.29
C SER A 162 17.29 11.82 -1.85
N GLY A 163 16.88 10.57 -1.61
CA GLY A 163 17.60 9.38 -2.06
C GLY A 163 17.32 8.95 -3.51
N PHE A 164 16.23 9.40 -4.13
CA PHE A 164 15.83 8.87 -5.45
C PHE A 164 15.14 9.85 -6.40
N ALA A 165 14.54 10.94 -5.88
CA ALA A 165 13.86 11.89 -6.72
C ALA A 165 14.85 12.72 -7.55
N GLN A 166 14.44 13.08 -8.76
CA GLN A 166 15.15 14.03 -9.59
C GLN A 166 14.69 15.45 -9.29
N GLY A 167 15.64 16.38 -9.23
CA GLY A 167 15.40 17.74 -8.79
C GLY A 167 15.54 17.88 -7.28
N ASP A 168 15.55 19.12 -6.81
CA ASP A 168 15.78 19.48 -5.42
C ASP A 168 14.60 20.21 -4.79
N VAL A 169 13.47 20.30 -5.49
CA VAL A 169 12.25 21.01 -5.07
C VAL A 169 11.08 20.03 -5.03
N TYR A 170 10.20 20.17 -4.05
CA TYR A 170 8.95 19.41 -3.93
C TYR A 170 7.82 20.27 -3.34
N TRP A 171 6.59 19.80 -3.46
CA TRP A 171 5.39 20.48 -2.98
C TRP A 171 4.74 19.66 -1.86
N PRO A 172 5.14 19.90 -0.60
CA PRO A 172 4.62 19.13 0.52
C PRO A 172 3.10 19.27 0.56
N ALA A 173 2.41 18.13 0.53
CA ALA A 173 0.98 18.08 0.69
C ALA A 173 0.59 18.79 1.98
N SER A 174 -0.46 19.61 1.92
CA SER A 174 -0.99 20.27 3.10
C SER A 174 -1.40 19.20 4.11
N ARG A 175 -0.70 19.13 5.24
CA ARG A 175 -1.06 18.24 6.33
C ARG A 175 -2.33 18.78 6.99
N GLN A 176 -3.50 18.40 6.46
CA GLN A 176 -4.72 18.54 7.26
C GLN A 176 -4.61 17.57 8.43
N ARG A 177 -4.68 18.10 9.65
CA ARG A 177 -4.74 17.26 10.84
C ARG A 177 -6.08 16.52 10.80
N ALA A 178 -6.06 15.23 10.49
CA ALA A 178 -7.27 14.44 10.31
C ALA A 178 -8.04 14.29 11.62
N VAL A 179 -9.29 14.77 11.69
CA VAL A 179 -10.09 14.76 12.94
C VAL A 179 -10.14 13.36 13.56
N SER A 180 -9.50 13.19 14.73
CA SER A 180 -9.41 11.90 15.40
C SER A 180 -10.27 11.88 16.67
N PRO A 181 -11.08 10.81 16.88
CA PRO A 181 -11.82 10.65 18.13
C PRO A 181 -10.90 10.49 19.35
N PHE A 182 -9.60 10.24 19.16
CA PHE A 182 -8.63 9.95 20.21
C PHE A 182 -7.77 11.16 20.62
N TRP A 183 -7.89 12.31 19.97
CA TRP A 183 -7.01 13.43 20.30
C TRP A 183 -7.23 13.96 21.70
N GLY A 184 -6.14 14.02 22.46
CA GLY A 184 -6.18 14.45 23.85
C GLY A 184 -6.96 13.50 24.77
N LYS A 185 -7.31 12.30 24.29
CA LYS A 185 -8.02 11.28 25.05
C LYS A 185 -7.16 10.04 25.26
N PRO A 186 -7.33 9.35 26.39
CA PRO A 186 -6.73 8.03 26.57
C PRO A 186 -7.37 7.01 25.62
N TRP A 187 -6.60 6.00 25.24
CA TRP A 187 -7.08 4.93 24.39
C TRP A 187 -6.37 3.61 24.70
N ALA A 188 -7.04 2.51 24.40
CA ALA A 188 -6.53 1.15 24.52
C ALA A 188 -6.75 0.38 23.22
N ARG A 189 -5.83 -0.54 22.92
CA ARG A 189 -5.88 -1.39 21.73
C ARG A 189 -6.37 -2.77 22.12
N ILE A 190 -7.47 -3.22 21.51
CA ILE A 190 -8.01 -4.57 21.66
C ILE A 190 -7.81 -5.31 20.33
N ALA A 191 -7.01 -6.38 20.35
CA ALA A 191 -6.71 -7.18 19.17
C ALA A 191 -7.52 -8.49 19.21
N ILE A 192 -8.35 -8.69 18.20
CA ILE A 192 -9.28 -9.82 18.12
C ILE A 192 -8.92 -10.72 16.93
N ARG A 193 -8.80 -12.02 17.18
CA ARG A 193 -8.48 -13.00 16.15
C ARG A 193 -9.72 -13.57 15.46
N GLU A 194 -10.80 -13.78 16.20
CA GLU A 194 -11.97 -14.53 15.75
C GLU A 194 -13.23 -13.66 15.75
N THR A 195 -14.22 -14.04 14.94
CA THR A 195 -15.53 -13.38 14.94
C THR A 195 -16.32 -13.88 16.13
N GLY A 196 -16.88 -12.98 16.94
CA GLY A 196 -17.67 -13.38 18.10
C GLY A 196 -18.09 -12.24 19.01
N ALA A 197 -18.72 -12.61 20.12
CA ALA A 197 -19.01 -11.71 21.23
C ALA A 197 -17.82 -11.66 22.19
N TYR A 198 -17.43 -10.46 22.59
CA TYR A 198 -16.32 -10.19 23.48
C TYR A 198 -16.77 -9.36 24.67
N GLU A 199 -16.10 -9.58 25.79
CA GLU A 199 -16.26 -8.84 27.04
C GLU A 199 -14.87 -8.44 27.53
N VAL A 200 -14.77 -7.23 28.08
CA VAL A 200 -13.59 -6.79 28.85
C VAL A 200 -14.06 -6.03 30.09
N THR A 201 -13.51 -6.39 31.24
CA THR A 201 -13.86 -5.73 32.51
C THR A 201 -13.01 -4.50 32.77
N CYS A 202 -13.46 -3.61 33.66
CA CYS A 202 -12.66 -2.49 34.15
C CYS A 202 -11.36 -2.98 34.80
N SER A 203 -11.43 -4.05 35.59
CA SER A 203 -10.26 -4.63 36.25
C SER A 203 -9.23 -5.19 35.26
N GLU A 204 -9.66 -5.81 34.16
CA GLU A 204 -8.78 -6.29 33.08
C GLU A 204 -8.08 -5.12 32.36
N LEU A 205 -8.80 -4.03 32.12
CA LEU A 205 -8.22 -2.83 31.50
C LEU A 205 -7.19 -2.15 32.41
N GLU A 206 -7.49 -2.01 33.71
CA GLU A 206 -6.54 -1.48 34.70
C GLU A 206 -5.30 -2.37 34.83
N ALA A 207 -5.48 -3.70 34.85
CA ALA A 207 -4.38 -4.66 34.85
C ALA A 207 -3.51 -4.57 33.58
N ALA A 208 -4.09 -4.17 32.45
CA ALA A 208 -3.38 -3.86 31.20
C ALA A 208 -2.74 -2.45 31.18
N GLY A 209 -2.81 -1.69 32.27
CA GLY A 209 -2.23 -0.35 32.40
C GLY A 209 -3.11 0.78 31.87
N CYS A 210 -4.40 0.53 31.62
CA CYS A 210 -5.34 1.56 31.19
C CYS A 210 -5.99 2.21 32.41
N SER A 211 -5.72 3.50 32.64
CA SER A 211 -6.39 4.29 33.70
C SER A 211 -7.81 4.67 33.28
N VAL A 212 -8.74 3.71 33.37
CA VAL A 212 -10.13 3.82 32.90
C VAL A 212 -11.11 3.98 34.07
N SER A 213 -10.76 3.47 35.25
CA SER A 213 -11.57 3.52 36.46
C SER A 213 -11.92 4.97 36.82
N GLY A 214 -13.19 5.21 37.14
CA GLY A 214 -13.71 6.56 37.43
C GLY A 214 -14.24 7.32 36.21
N SER A 215 -14.14 6.73 35.00
CA SER A 215 -14.69 7.35 33.79
C SER A 215 -16.21 7.24 33.75
N PRO A 216 -16.95 8.26 33.29
CA PRO A 216 -18.38 8.13 33.05
C PRO A 216 -18.66 7.01 32.03
N ILE A 217 -19.62 6.13 32.33
CA ILE A 217 -20.00 5.02 31.43
C ILE A 217 -20.46 5.54 30.06
N SER A 218 -21.09 6.71 30.02
CA SER A 218 -21.48 7.40 28.78
C SER A 218 -20.29 7.75 27.88
N GLY A 219 -19.11 7.96 28.48
CA GLY A 219 -17.86 8.30 27.79
C GLY A 219 -17.13 7.12 27.15
N ILE A 220 -17.50 5.89 27.48
CA ILE A 220 -16.88 4.68 26.91
C ILE A 220 -17.27 4.54 25.45
N SER A 221 -16.28 4.48 24.55
CA SER A 221 -16.48 4.40 23.11
C SER A 221 -15.50 3.42 22.48
N LEU A 222 -15.97 2.64 21.51
CA LEU A 222 -15.16 1.68 20.76
C LEU A 222 -15.21 2.03 19.27
N PHE A 223 -14.07 1.92 18.59
CA PHE A 223 -13.96 2.18 17.15
C PHE A 223 -13.18 1.06 16.48
N SER A 224 -13.47 0.79 15.21
CA SER A 224 -12.64 -0.08 14.38
C SER A 224 -12.69 0.39 12.92
N GLY A 225 -11.63 0.13 12.17
CA GLY A 225 -11.66 0.26 10.72
C GLY A 225 -12.44 -0.89 10.07
N PRO A 226 -12.62 -0.88 8.74
CA PRO A 226 -13.35 -1.92 8.02
C PRO A 226 -12.68 -3.31 8.09
N GLY A 227 -11.40 -3.37 8.44
CA GLY A 227 -10.64 -4.63 8.51
C GLY A 227 -10.45 -5.26 7.13
N THR A 228 -10.44 -4.44 6.09
CA THR A 228 -10.02 -4.78 4.73
C THR A 228 -8.54 -4.42 4.54
N GLN A 229 -7.92 -4.85 3.45
CA GLN A 229 -6.58 -4.40 3.10
C GLN A 229 -6.64 -3.01 2.46
N PHE A 230 -5.56 -2.23 2.55
CA PHE A 230 -5.42 -1.05 1.70
C PHE A 230 -5.34 -1.46 0.23
N ASP A 231 -6.03 -0.71 -0.63
CA ASP A 231 -5.87 -0.75 -2.07
C ASP A 231 -4.77 0.23 -2.53
N GLN A 232 -4.77 0.63 -3.80
CA GLN A 232 -3.79 1.57 -4.34
C GLN A 232 -4.07 3.04 -3.95
N LEU A 233 -5.23 3.35 -3.33
CA LEU A 233 -5.67 4.68 -2.91
C LEU A 233 -6.05 4.68 -1.41
N PRO A 234 -5.05 4.48 -0.53
CA PRO A 234 -5.26 4.16 0.88
C PRO A 234 -6.04 5.23 1.67
N GLU A 235 -6.07 6.47 1.18
CA GLU A 235 -6.77 7.60 1.78
C GLU A 235 -8.29 7.46 1.78
N THR A 236 -8.87 6.61 0.93
CA THR A 236 -10.34 6.51 0.77
C THR A 236 -10.99 5.39 1.58
N GLU A 237 -10.25 4.34 1.96
CA GLU A 237 -10.87 3.07 2.34
C GLU A 237 -10.87 2.75 3.85
N HIS A 238 -10.20 3.51 4.72
CA HIS A 238 -9.91 3.06 6.11
C HIS A 238 -10.32 4.03 7.20
N SER A 239 -11.49 4.66 7.06
CA SER A 239 -12.09 5.47 8.12
C SER A 239 -12.47 4.62 9.34
N LEU A 240 -12.27 5.17 10.54
CA LEU A 240 -12.74 4.54 11.77
C LEU A 240 -14.25 4.68 11.88
N ALA A 241 -14.94 3.55 12.08
CA ALA A 241 -16.34 3.51 12.38
C ALA A 241 -16.57 3.24 13.88
N PRO A 242 -17.56 3.88 14.52
CA PRO A 242 -17.95 3.54 15.88
C PRO A 242 -18.53 2.12 15.92
N VAL A 243 -18.12 1.35 16.93
CA VAL A 243 -18.62 0.00 17.19
C VAL A 243 -19.59 0.08 18.36
N PRO A 244 -20.86 -0.34 18.20
CA PRO A 244 -21.82 -0.37 19.29
C PRO A 244 -21.33 -1.24 20.45
N VAL A 245 -21.37 -0.68 21.66
CA VAL A 245 -21.05 -1.40 22.89
C VAL A 245 -22.26 -1.47 23.81
N LEU A 246 -22.31 -2.53 24.61
CA LEU A 246 -23.11 -2.60 25.83
C LEU A 246 -22.15 -2.41 27.00
N VAL A 247 -22.44 -1.45 27.88
CA VAL A 247 -21.67 -1.27 29.11
C VAL A 247 -22.57 -1.69 30.26
N ASP A 248 -22.18 -2.76 30.96
CA ASP A 248 -22.89 -3.20 32.15
C ASP A 248 -22.32 -2.44 33.35
N ASP A 249 -23.15 -1.58 33.91
CA ASP A 249 -22.95 -0.93 35.20
C ASP A 249 -23.42 -1.88 36.30
N VAL A 250 -22.49 -2.61 36.92
CA VAL A 250 -22.82 -3.66 37.90
C VAL A 250 -23.30 -3.06 39.21
N ASN A 251 -22.80 -1.88 39.57
CA ASN A 251 -23.11 -1.21 40.84
C ASN A 251 -24.21 -0.13 40.70
N GLY A 252 -24.51 0.32 39.48
CA GLY A 252 -25.56 1.30 39.15
C GLY A 252 -25.18 2.75 39.42
N ASP A 253 -23.89 3.10 39.52
CA ASP A 253 -23.42 4.44 39.87
C ASP A 253 -23.11 5.36 38.65
N GLY A 254 -23.21 4.82 37.43
CA GLY A 254 -22.93 5.54 36.19
C GLY A 254 -21.45 5.78 35.89
N VAL A 255 -20.55 5.19 36.67
CA VAL A 255 -19.09 5.34 36.62
C VAL A 255 -18.44 4.00 36.37
N PHE A 256 -17.69 3.89 35.28
CA PHE A 256 -17.01 2.65 34.90
C PHE A 256 -15.90 2.34 35.91
N ASN A 257 -16.15 1.36 36.79
CA ASN A 257 -15.23 0.95 37.85
C ASN A 257 -15.43 -0.52 38.27
N GLY A 258 -14.51 -1.05 39.08
CA GLY A 258 -14.66 -2.38 39.70
C GLY A 258 -14.91 -3.52 38.70
N GLU A 259 -16.09 -4.13 38.80
CA GLU A 259 -16.53 -5.28 37.99
C GLU A 259 -17.38 -4.88 36.77
N ASP A 260 -17.50 -3.58 36.48
CA ASP A 260 -18.15 -3.11 35.26
C ASP A 260 -17.42 -3.62 34.02
N ARG A 261 -18.17 -3.75 32.93
CA ARG A 261 -17.67 -4.42 31.73
C ARG A 261 -18.24 -3.83 30.45
N VAL A 262 -17.42 -3.89 29.41
CA VAL A 262 -17.79 -3.50 28.05
C VAL A 262 -17.95 -4.77 27.22
N ARG A 263 -19.12 -4.92 26.61
CA ARG A 263 -19.44 -6.00 25.67
C ARG A 263 -19.61 -5.48 24.26
N PHE A 264 -19.09 -6.21 23.29
CA PHE A 264 -19.19 -5.84 21.88
C PHE A 264 -19.14 -7.08 20.98
N LEU A 265 -19.70 -6.95 19.78
CA LEU A 265 -19.53 -7.93 18.70
C LEU A 265 -18.33 -7.51 17.86
N ALA A 266 -17.42 -8.46 17.63
CA ALA A 266 -16.25 -8.25 16.81
C ALA A 266 -16.24 -9.21 15.62
N GLY A 267 -15.85 -8.72 14.45
CA GLY A 267 -15.48 -9.55 13.30
C GLY A 267 -13.97 -9.77 13.24
N ALA A 268 -13.54 -10.97 12.85
CA ALA A 268 -12.18 -11.27 12.44
C ALA A 268 -11.78 -10.51 11.16
N LEU A 269 -10.48 -10.44 10.87
CA LEU A 269 -10.02 -9.94 9.56
C LEU A 269 -10.41 -10.90 8.43
N ASN A 270 -10.21 -12.20 8.65
CA ASN A 270 -10.61 -13.24 7.73
C ASN A 270 -12.04 -13.68 8.09
N ARG A 271 -13.03 -13.34 7.26
CA ARG A 271 -14.44 -13.57 7.58
C ARG A 271 -15.29 -13.60 6.32
N PHE A 272 -16.47 -14.20 6.43
CA PHE A 272 -17.54 -13.94 5.48
C PHE A 272 -18.18 -12.59 5.77
N GLU A 273 -18.44 -11.82 4.72
CA GLU A 273 -19.16 -10.56 4.78
C GLU A 273 -20.28 -10.58 3.75
N TYR A 274 -21.49 -10.24 4.19
CA TYR A 274 -22.64 -10.13 3.29
C TYR A 274 -22.73 -8.70 2.79
N SER A 275 -22.60 -8.49 1.48
CA SER A 275 -22.65 -7.17 0.86
C SER A 275 -23.25 -7.27 -0.53
N GLY A 276 -24.21 -6.39 -0.86
CA GLY A 276 -24.79 -6.33 -2.20
C GLY A 276 -25.54 -7.60 -2.63
N GLY A 277 -26.11 -8.34 -1.67
CA GLY A 277 -26.86 -9.57 -1.95
C GLY A 277 -26.01 -10.84 -2.03
N SER A 278 -24.69 -10.75 -1.88
CA SER A 278 -23.78 -11.89 -1.94
C SER A 278 -22.92 -12.00 -0.70
N LEU A 279 -22.57 -13.24 -0.35
CA LEU A 279 -21.61 -13.56 0.69
C LEU A 279 -20.20 -13.58 0.08
N ARG A 280 -19.30 -12.71 0.55
CA ARG A 280 -17.90 -12.68 0.12
C ARG A 280 -16.98 -13.15 1.25
N TRP A 281 -15.98 -13.97 0.92
CA TRP A 281 -14.89 -14.25 1.84
C TRP A 281 -13.88 -13.10 1.77
N LEU A 282 -13.71 -12.39 2.88
CA LEU A 282 -12.66 -11.40 3.06
C LEU A 282 -11.44 -12.07 3.68
N TYR A 283 -10.27 -11.74 3.16
CA TYR A 283 -8.98 -12.22 3.62
C TYR A 283 -7.99 -11.06 3.76
N HIS A 284 -7.17 -11.09 4.81
CA HIS A 284 -6.18 -10.07 5.10
C HIS A 284 -4.76 -10.66 5.16
N ARG A 285 -3.93 -10.34 4.16
CA ARG A 285 -2.58 -10.94 3.98
C ARG A 285 -1.58 -10.58 5.08
N TYR A 286 -1.65 -9.37 5.62
CA TYR A 286 -0.58 -8.80 6.45
C TYR A 286 -0.91 -8.79 7.95
N ALA A 287 -2.08 -9.28 8.34
CA ALA A 287 -2.50 -9.28 9.74
C ALA A 287 -3.50 -10.39 10.01
N SER A 288 -3.37 -11.00 11.18
CA SER A 288 -4.24 -12.07 11.68
C SER A 288 -5.22 -11.59 12.75
N HIS A 289 -5.09 -10.34 13.21
CA HIS A 289 -5.93 -9.77 14.27
C HIS A 289 -6.55 -8.45 13.79
N ARG A 290 -7.86 -8.32 13.96
CA ARG A 290 -8.54 -7.04 13.76
C ARG A 290 -8.36 -6.20 15.02
N VAL A 291 -8.10 -4.92 14.82
CA VAL A 291 -7.88 -4.00 15.93
C VAL A 291 -9.14 -3.17 16.19
N TYR A 292 -9.50 -3.11 17.46
CA TYR A 292 -10.51 -2.23 18.01
C TYR A 292 -9.82 -1.25 18.96
N TRP A 293 -10.27 -0.01 18.94
CA TRP A 293 -9.71 1.09 19.71
C TRP A 293 -10.75 1.55 20.72
N LEU A 294 -10.51 1.26 21.99
CA LEU A 294 -11.33 1.71 23.11
C LEU A 294 -10.84 3.09 23.54
N THR A 295 -11.74 4.01 23.84
CA THR A 295 -11.42 5.33 24.40
C THR A 295 -12.47 5.75 25.42
N TRP A 296 -12.10 6.66 26.33
CA TRP A 296 -12.93 7.13 27.42
C TRP A 296 -12.71 8.61 27.72
N GLY A 297 -13.59 9.18 28.54
CA GLY A 297 -13.45 10.54 29.08
C GLY A 297 -14.21 11.66 28.35
N SER A 298 -14.87 11.41 27.21
CA SER A 298 -15.88 12.34 26.63
C SER A 298 -16.51 11.84 25.33
N GLY A 299 -17.75 12.25 25.07
CA GLY A 299 -18.53 11.91 23.88
C GLY A 299 -19.47 10.74 24.13
N LEU A 300 -20.55 10.65 23.35
CA LEU A 300 -21.46 9.51 23.37
C LEU A 300 -20.92 8.45 22.42
N GLY A 301 -20.46 7.32 22.96
CA GLY A 301 -20.13 6.16 22.16
C GLY A 301 -21.37 5.52 21.54
N ALA A 302 -21.22 4.80 20.43
CA ALA A 302 -22.31 3.99 19.90
C ALA A 302 -22.75 2.95 20.94
N ARG A 303 -24.07 2.71 21.02
CA ARG A 303 -24.68 1.77 21.98
C ARG A 303 -25.49 0.72 21.25
N MET A 304 -25.48 -0.49 21.79
CA MET A 304 -26.37 -1.56 21.31
C MET A 304 -27.83 -1.16 21.58
N GLN A 305 -28.71 -1.43 20.63
CA GLN A 305 -30.15 -1.28 20.81
C GLN A 305 -30.72 -2.54 21.47
N SER A 306 -31.73 -2.36 22.32
CA SER A 306 -32.49 -3.48 22.86
C SER A 306 -33.61 -3.83 21.90
N GLU A 307 -33.59 -5.06 21.41
CA GLU A 307 -34.66 -5.64 20.58
C GLU A 307 -35.41 -6.71 21.38
N ALA A 308 -36.72 -6.81 21.17
CA ALA A 308 -37.52 -7.85 21.80
C ALA A 308 -37.19 -9.21 21.16
N GLY A 309 -36.53 -10.10 21.89
CA GLY A 309 -36.22 -11.45 21.44
C GLY A 309 -37.40 -12.44 21.46
N ALA A 310 -38.62 -11.94 21.66
CA ALA A 310 -39.81 -12.78 21.62
C ALA A 310 -40.07 -13.21 20.17
N PRO A 311 -40.37 -14.50 19.90
CA PRO A 311 -40.79 -14.92 18.58
C PRO A 311 -42.00 -14.10 18.14
N ASP A 312 -41.85 -13.31 17.08
CA ASP A 312 -42.91 -12.43 16.54
C ASP A 312 -43.64 -13.06 15.35
N GLY A 313 -43.26 -14.29 14.96
CA GLY A 313 -43.82 -15.00 13.83
C GLY A 313 -43.20 -14.64 12.47
N SER A 314 -42.14 -13.82 12.43
CA SER A 314 -41.37 -13.52 11.23
C SER A 314 -40.29 -14.58 10.95
N PRO A 315 -39.88 -14.71 9.67
CA PRO A 315 -40.36 -15.75 8.78
C PRO A 315 -40.12 -17.18 9.30
N GLN A 316 -41.03 -18.10 8.94
CA GLN A 316 -40.76 -19.53 8.98
C GLN A 316 -39.51 -19.77 8.11
N TRP A 317 -38.38 -20.07 8.75
CA TRP A 317 -37.17 -20.53 8.09
C TRP A 317 -37.62 -21.57 7.05
N GLY A 318 -37.45 -21.25 5.76
CA GLY A 318 -37.94 -22.12 4.68
C GLY A 318 -37.32 -23.51 4.78
N SER A 319 -37.83 -24.48 4.02
CA SER A 319 -37.26 -25.83 3.96
C SER A 319 -35.92 -25.92 3.22
N THR A 320 -35.31 -24.78 2.90
CA THR A 320 -34.04 -24.67 2.16
C THR A 320 -33.14 -23.65 2.85
N ILE A 321 -31.87 -24.01 2.98
CA ILE A 321 -30.81 -23.11 3.42
C ILE A 321 -29.84 -22.94 2.26
N GLU A 322 -29.43 -21.70 1.99
CA GLU A 322 -28.26 -21.48 1.15
C GLU A 322 -27.03 -21.94 1.94
N TYR A 323 -26.35 -22.96 1.43
CA TYR A 323 -25.12 -23.48 1.99
C TYR A 323 -23.98 -23.21 1.01
N THR A 324 -22.96 -22.51 1.47
CA THR A 324 -21.71 -22.31 0.71
C THR A 324 -20.64 -23.22 1.30
N ALA A 325 -20.16 -24.17 0.51
CA ALA A 325 -18.99 -24.98 0.85
C ALA A 325 -17.73 -24.20 0.45
N HIS A 326 -16.86 -23.91 1.42
CA HIS A 326 -15.52 -23.38 1.15
C HIS A 326 -14.54 -24.55 1.04
N LEU A 327 -13.95 -24.69 -0.16
CA LEU A 327 -12.83 -25.58 -0.41
C LEU A 327 -11.57 -24.71 -0.49
N GLU A 328 -10.71 -24.78 0.52
CA GLU A 328 -9.39 -24.15 0.47
C GLU A 328 -8.39 -25.13 -0.15
N ASP A 329 -7.80 -24.75 -1.28
CA ASP A 329 -6.62 -25.40 -1.82
C ASP A 329 -5.38 -24.58 -1.45
N GLY A 330 -4.44 -25.21 -0.74
CA GLY A 330 -3.28 -24.56 -0.15
C GLY A 330 -2.19 -24.28 -1.18
N GLY A 331 -2.41 -23.28 -2.04
CA GLY A 331 -1.39 -22.78 -2.96
C GLY A 331 -0.38 -21.83 -2.30
N PHE A 332 0.89 -21.88 -2.71
CA PHE A 332 1.89 -20.88 -2.31
C PHE A 332 1.65 -19.53 -3.01
N TRP A 333 1.70 -18.44 -2.25
CA TRP A 333 1.76 -17.08 -2.77
C TRP A 333 3.21 -16.75 -3.18
N LEU A 334 3.46 -16.70 -4.49
CA LEU A 334 4.80 -16.43 -5.02
C LEU A 334 5.00 -14.93 -5.30
N PRO A 335 6.24 -14.41 -5.25
CA PRO A 335 6.55 -12.99 -5.44
C PRO A 335 5.94 -12.35 -6.70
N ARG A 336 5.74 -13.14 -7.77
CA ARG A 336 5.13 -12.71 -9.04
C ARG A 336 3.62 -12.40 -8.96
N TYR A 337 2.93 -12.89 -7.95
CA TYR A 337 1.52 -12.53 -7.67
C TYR A 337 1.43 -11.27 -6.80
N GLU A 338 2.58 -10.73 -6.37
CA GLU A 338 2.70 -9.56 -5.53
C GLU A 338 3.11 -8.34 -6.37
N LEU A 339 2.18 -7.84 -7.19
CA LEU A 339 2.37 -6.62 -7.98
C LEU A 339 2.19 -5.33 -7.16
N ARG A 340 2.06 -5.40 -5.83
CA ARG A 340 1.58 -4.26 -5.01
C ARG A 340 2.45 -3.87 -3.82
N THR A 341 3.29 -4.75 -3.25
CA THR A 341 3.99 -4.44 -1.98
C THR A 341 5.51 -4.60 -1.97
N GLY A 342 6.13 -5.13 -3.02
CA GLY A 342 7.60 -5.20 -3.14
C GLY A 342 8.31 -6.17 -2.18
N TRP A 343 7.58 -6.92 -1.35
CA TRP A 343 8.14 -7.98 -0.53
C TRP A 343 8.24 -9.28 -1.32
N PHE A 344 9.41 -9.91 -1.31
CA PHE A 344 9.60 -11.25 -1.83
C PHE A 344 10.23 -12.16 -0.77
N TRP A 345 9.92 -13.45 -0.87
CA TRP A 345 10.56 -14.48 -0.07
C TRP A 345 11.55 -15.24 -0.94
N LYS A 346 12.77 -15.44 -0.45
CA LYS A 346 13.78 -16.31 -1.09
C LYS A 346 13.96 -17.56 -0.23
N LYS A 347 13.74 -18.74 -0.81
CA LYS A 347 14.06 -20.01 -0.15
C LYS A 347 15.59 -20.18 -0.11
N VAL A 348 16.11 -20.57 1.05
CA VAL A 348 17.52 -20.95 1.26
C VAL A 348 17.54 -22.44 1.61
N ASN A 349 18.25 -23.25 0.85
CA ASN A 349 18.31 -24.70 1.09
C ASN A 349 19.37 -25.07 2.14
N SER A 350 19.33 -26.30 2.65
CA SER A 350 20.34 -26.81 3.58
C SER A 350 21.72 -26.82 2.90
N GLY A 351 22.68 -26.10 3.48
CA GLY A 351 24.03 -25.95 2.93
C GLY A 351 24.21 -24.76 1.98
N GLU A 352 23.14 -24.07 1.58
CA GLU A 352 23.26 -22.79 0.87
C GLU A 352 23.42 -21.63 1.85
N SER A 353 24.21 -20.64 1.44
CA SER A 353 24.23 -19.33 2.08
C SER A 353 23.84 -18.29 1.05
N THR A 354 23.00 -17.33 1.46
CA THR A 354 22.72 -16.14 0.67
C THR A 354 23.27 -14.95 1.44
N SER A 355 24.10 -14.14 0.79
CA SER A 355 24.51 -12.85 1.34
C SER A 355 23.68 -11.79 0.62
N VAL A 356 22.86 -11.08 1.37
CA VAL A 356 22.18 -9.88 0.88
C VAL A 356 23.02 -8.71 1.36
N PRO A 357 23.74 -7.99 0.48
CA PRO A 357 24.48 -6.83 0.90
C PRO A 357 23.49 -5.76 1.38
N LEU A 358 23.33 -5.67 2.70
CA LEU A 358 22.64 -4.58 3.34
C LEU A 358 23.63 -3.42 3.41
N ASN A 359 23.45 -2.43 2.54
CA ASN A 359 24.23 -1.22 2.63
C ASN A 359 23.66 -0.38 3.79
N LEU A 360 24.31 -0.44 4.96
CA LEU A 360 23.84 0.24 6.17
C LEU A 360 23.87 1.78 6.07
N GLN A 361 24.34 2.33 4.95
CA GLN A 361 24.15 3.75 4.64
C GLN A 361 22.68 4.11 4.36
N ASP A 362 21.82 3.12 4.08
CA ASP A 362 20.38 3.31 3.84
C ASP A 362 19.50 3.10 5.09
N VAL A 363 20.09 2.85 6.27
CA VAL A 363 19.36 2.57 7.53
C VAL A 363 19.68 3.59 8.64
N ALA A 364 20.42 4.65 8.32
CA ALA A 364 20.54 5.83 9.17
C ALA A 364 19.61 6.94 8.66
N GLY A 365 18.32 6.78 8.93
CA GLY A 365 17.29 7.82 8.87
C GLY A 365 16.54 7.86 10.18
#